data_AF-A0A8T4N7B4-F1
#
_entry.id   AF-A0A8T4N7B4-F1
#
_cell.length_a   1.000
_cell.length_b   1.000
_cell.length_c   1.000
_cell.angle_alpha   90.00
_cell.angle_beta   90.00
_cell.angle_gamma   90.00
#
_symmetry.space_group_name_H-M   'P 1'
#
loop_
_entity.id
_entity.type
_entity.pdbx_description
1 polymer ?
#
loop_
_entity_poly.entity_id
_entity_poly.type
_entity_poly.pdbx_seq_one_letter_code
_entity_poly.pdbx_strand_id
1 'polypeptide(L)'
;MQKINLENLKIMDKTIKEKFPNKSNDFYKMMLSTEFLRIIIDNDWLNKSVFANFENETKKTMEAREFLRSKEINLQWMERVSRLSERLFNLQNIIGIEDVIKKIKEGNFLSRFAEIEVGTHFYRRGIPFEFIIPSGEKEKDFDIVINYNTKINCEIKHKIESTELSRKTLMATLKKAKEQMPKNNPSIISIKIPESWTLQKEISEIFLKALSDFFSNSNNDYIVGILFRWESRSLFNSGLFFWKYKLEKNTNSKLYNKDIQNILERIDAPATKWIDFKDVVEGRI
;
A
#
# COMPACT_ATOMS: atom_id res chain seq x y z
N MET A 1 16.76 -7.37 9.35
CA MET A 1 16.01 -6.37 10.15
C MET A 1 15.55 -7.00 11.47
N GLN A 2 15.49 -6.26 12.58
CA GLN A 2 14.91 -6.80 13.83
C GLN A 2 13.41 -7.06 13.63
N LYS A 3 12.95 -8.26 13.99
CA LYS A 3 11.53 -8.62 13.97
C LYS A 3 10.92 -8.39 15.35
N ILE A 4 9.73 -7.81 15.38
CA ILE A 4 8.96 -7.48 16.57
C ILE A 4 7.68 -8.29 16.53
N ASN A 5 7.50 -9.20 17.48
CA ASN A 5 6.25 -9.93 17.62
C ASN A 5 5.23 -9.14 18.47
N LEU A 6 4.01 -9.68 18.61
CA LEU A 6 2.95 -9.05 19.40
C LEU A 6 3.35 -8.85 20.87
N GLU A 7 4.09 -9.78 21.46
CA GLU A 7 4.53 -9.67 22.85
C GLU A 7 5.55 -8.53 23.03
N ASN A 8 6.49 -8.39 22.10
CA ASN A 8 7.41 -7.25 22.10
C ASN A 8 6.64 -5.93 22.01
N LEU A 9 5.61 -5.87 21.16
CA LEU A 9 4.77 -4.68 21.00
C LEU A 9 3.98 -4.34 22.28
N LYS A 10 3.45 -5.34 22.99
CA LYS A 10 2.80 -5.18 24.29
C LYS A 10 3.76 -4.68 25.37
N ILE A 11 4.98 -5.22 25.42
CA ILE A 11 6.03 -4.76 26.34
C ILE A 11 6.38 -3.30 26.06
N MET A 12 6.48 -2.91 24.79
CA MET A 12 6.71 -1.51 24.40
C MET A 12 5.58 -0.61 24.89
N ASP A 13 4.31 -0.97 24.64
CA ASP A 13 3.15 -0.20 25.13
C ASP A 13 3.16 -0.06 26.65
N LYS A 14 3.39 -1.15 27.38
CA LYS A 14 3.49 -1.13 28.85
C LYS A 14 4.58 -0.17 29.34
N THR A 15 5.77 -0.23 28.74
CA THR A 15 6.90 0.64 29.08
C THR A 15 6.57 2.11 28.81
N ILE A 16 5.89 2.40 27.70
CA ILE A 16 5.44 3.77 27.36
C ILE A 16 4.44 4.27 28.41
N LYS A 17 3.47 3.45 28.82
CA LYS A 17 2.46 3.81 29.84
C LYS A 17 3.07 4.06 31.21
N GLU A 18 4.06 3.25 31.61
CA GLU A 18 4.80 3.46 32.86
C GLU A 18 5.58 4.78 32.84
N LYS A 19 6.22 5.11 31.71
CA LYS A 19 6.98 6.35 31.55
C LYS A 19 6.09 7.60 31.44
N PHE A 20 4.93 7.46 30.83
CA PHE A 20 3.98 8.55 30.57
C PHE A 20 2.59 8.18 31.10
N PRO A 21 2.38 8.20 32.43
CA PRO A 21 1.10 7.83 33.01
C PRO A 21 -0.01 8.82 32.62
N ASN A 22 -1.25 8.33 32.61
CA ASN A 22 -2.49 9.12 32.43
C ASN A 22 -2.55 9.92 31.12
N LYS A 23 -2.11 9.32 29.99
CA LYS A 23 -2.28 9.89 28.65
C LYS A 23 -3.42 9.21 27.90
N SER A 24 -3.84 9.79 26.79
CA SER A 24 -4.90 9.23 25.93
C SER A 24 -4.39 8.03 25.14
N ASN A 25 -5.33 7.17 24.68
CA ASN A 25 -5.00 6.06 23.79
C ASN A 25 -4.37 6.54 22.48
N ASP A 26 -4.78 7.70 21.95
CA ASP A 26 -4.17 8.27 20.75
C ASP A 26 -2.70 8.66 20.98
N PHE A 27 -2.36 9.17 22.17
CA PHE A 27 -0.97 9.43 22.55
C PHE A 27 -0.16 8.13 22.60
N TYR A 28 -0.69 7.09 23.27
CA TYR A 28 0.00 5.80 23.38
C TYR A 28 0.16 5.12 22.02
N LYS A 29 -0.87 5.14 21.17
CA LYS A 29 -0.80 4.62 19.79
C LYS A 29 0.25 5.35 18.98
N MET A 30 0.31 6.67 19.07
CA MET A 30 1.32 7.45 18.36
C MET A 30 2.74 7.13 18.85
N MET A 31 2.96 7.08 20.17
CA MET A 31 4.25 6.74 20.75
C MET A 31 4.69 5.32 20.34
N LEU A 32 3.80 4.34 20.47
CA LEU A 32 4.05 2.96 20.05
C LEU A 32 4.39 2.89 18.56
N SER A 33 3.65 3.65 17.73
CA SER A 33 3.89 3.74 16.29
C SER A 33 5.28 4.30 15.98
N THR A 34 5.70 5.37 16.64
CA THR A 34 7.01 5.97 16.43
C THR A 34 8.14 5.09 16.93
N GLU A 35 8.02 4.49 18.12
CA GLU A 35 9.04 3.61 18.67
C GLU A 35 9.22 2.35 17.80
N PHE A 36 8.14 1.79 17.28
CA PHE A 36 8.22 0.69 16.33
C PHE A 36 8.97 1.10 15.05
N LEU A 37 8.65 2.27 14.48
CA LEU A 37 9.33 2.76 13.27
C LEU A 37 10.82 3.05 13.52
N ARG A 38 11.21 3.49 14.72
CA ARG A 38 12.64 3.65 15.11
C ARG A 38 13.40 2.34 15.01
N ILE A 39 12.77 1.24 15.40
CA ILE A 39 13.38 -0.09 15.39
C ILE A 39 13.44 -0.64 13.95
N ILE A 40 12.35 -0.49 13.20
CA ILE A 40 12.19 -1.12 11.88
C ILE A 40 12.92 -0.38 10.76
N ILE A 41 12.84 0.96 10.74
CA ILE A 41 13.47 1.76 9.69
C ILE A 41 14.84 2.23 10.18
N ASP A 42 14.83 3.23 11.06
CA ASP A 42 15.90 3.65 11.96
C ASP A 42 15.50 5.00 12.63
N ASN A 43 16.31 5.43 13.60
CA ASN A 43 16.15 6.71 14.28
C ASN A 43 16.35 7.94 13.39
N ASP A 44 17.31 7.90 12.47
CA ASP A 44 17.71 9.06 11.67
C ASP A 44 16.62 9.43 10.64
N TRP A 45 16.16 8.43 9.90
CA TRP A 45 15.06 8.51 8.97
C TRP A 45 13.78 8.96 9.67
N LEU A 46 13.43 8.38 10.83
CA LEU A 46 12.21 8.77 11.54
C LEU A 46 12.27 10.24 11.96
N ASN A 47 13.39 10.65 12.57
CA ASN A 47 13.59 12.03 13.00
C ASN A 47 13.43 13.01 11.84
N LYS A 48 14.09 12.75 10.71
CA LYS A 48 14.06 13.62 9.53
C LYS A 48 12.76 13.55 8.73
N SER A 49 12.05 12.43 8.77
CA SER A 49 10.89 12.19 7.89
C SER A 49 9.56 12.41 8.57
N VAL A 50 9.44 12.18 9.88
CA VAL A 50 8.16 12.21 10.61
C VAL A 50 7.98 13.46 11.46
N PHE A 51 9.04 14.00 12.05
CA PHE A 51 8.93 15.11 12.99
C PHE A 51 9.26 16.46 12.34
N ALA A 52 8.45 17.48 12.67
CA ALA A 52 8.60 18.84 12.12
C ALA A 52 9.94 19.49 12.51
N ASN A 53 10.37 19.27 13.76
CA ASN A 53 11.47 20.00 14.42
C ASN A 53 12.87 19.65 13.91
N PHE A 54 13.01 18.73 12.95
CA PHE A 54 14.30 18.41 12.34
C PHE A 54 14.49 19.25 11.07
N GLU A 55 15.30 20.31 11.19
CA GLU A 55 15.57 21.29 10.12
C GLU A 55 16.45 20.74 8.98
N ASN A 56 17.15 19.62 9.21
CA ASN A 56 18.03 18.98 8.22
C ASN A 56 17.25 18.12 7.22
N GLU A 57 16.32 18.74 6.49
CA GLU A 57 15.60 18.11 5.38
C GLU A 57 16.62 17.69 4.30
N THR A 58 16.57 16.41 3.91
CA THR A 58 17.38 15.91 2.79
C THR A 58 16.46 15.56 1.62
N LYS A 59 16.99 15.56 0.39
CA LYS A 59 16.25 15.07 -0.78
C LYS A 59 15.65 13.66 -0.55
N LYS A 60 16.33 12.82 0.22
CA LYS A 60 15.87 11.45 0.56
C LYS A 60 14.64 11.42 1.46
N THR A 61 14.37 12.46 2.23
CA THR A 61 13.27 12.46 3.21
C THR A 61 12.10 13.35 2.78
N MET A 62 12.27 14.18 1.74
CA MET A 62 11.24 15.11 1.26
C MET A 62 9.93 14.41 0.89
N GLU A 63 10.00 13.34 0.09
CA GLU A 63 8.80 12.58 -0.30
C GLU A 63 8.02 12.07 0.92
N ALA A 64 8.72 11.52 1.91
CA ALA A 64 8.11 11.02 3.13
C ALA A 64 7.50 12.15 3.96
N ARG A 65 8.19 13.29 4.10
CA ARG A 65 7.69 14.46 4.85
C ARG A 65 6.43 15.03 4.24
N GLU A 66 6.39 15.17 2.93
CA GLU A 66 5.22 15.67 2.21
C GLU A 66 4.05 14.68 2.36
N PHE A 67 4.29 13.40 2.09
CA PHE A 67 3.25 12.39 2.18
C PHE A 67 2.68 12.26 3.59
N LEU A 68 3.55 12.17 4.60
CA LEU A 68 3.15 11.98 6.00
C LEU A 68 2.63 13.27 6.64
N ARG A 69 2.72 14.42 5.96
CA ARG A 69 2.35 15.76 6.46
C ARG A 69 3.14 16.17 7.70
N SER A 70 4.44 15.91 7.71
CA SER A 70 5.30 16.09 8.89
C SER A 70 5.44 17.54 9.36
N LYS A 71 5.04 18.53 8.55
CA LYS A 71 4.96 19.96 8.94
C LYS A 71 3.66 20.32 9.66
N GLU A 72 2.63 19.47 9.56
CA GLU A 72 1.32 19.69 10.16
C GLU A 72 1.10 18.65 11.27
N ILE A 73 1.34 19.01 12.53
CA ILE A 73 1.07 18.09 13.66
C ILE A 73 -0.44 18.06 13.93
N ASN A 74 -1.15 17.24 13.16
CA ASN A 74 -2.61 17.10 13.20
C ASN A 74 -3.04 15.63 13.12
N LEU A 75 -4.35 15.38 13.14
CA LEU A 75 -4.91 14.03 13.07
C LEU A 75 -4.51 13.27 11.79
N GLN A 76 -4.35 13.96 10.65
CA GLN A 76 -3.94 13.30 9.40
C GLN A 76 -2.50 12.80 9.48
N TRP A 77 -1.61 13.60 10.07
CA TRP A 77 -0.23 13.18 10.32
C TRP A 77 -0.19 11.97 11.25
N MET A 78 -0.90 12.02 12.39
CA MET A 78 -0.97 10.90 13.34
C MET A 78 -1.47 9.61 12.65
N GLU A 79 -2.52 9.73 11.85
CA GLU A 79 -3.12 8.60 11.14
C GLU A 79 -2.17 8.01 10.09
N ARG A 80 -1.48 8.86 9.31
CA ARG A 80 -0.52 8.40 8.29
C ARG A 80 0.68 7.69 8.91
N VAL A 81 1.25 8.24 9.99
CA VAL A 81 2.38 7.64 10.70
C VAL A 81 1.96 6.32 11.34
N SER A 82 0.82 6.29 12.02
CA SER A 82 0.31 5.07 12.65
C SER A 82 0.03 3.97 11.63
N ARG A 83 -0.59 4.30 10.49
CA ARG A 83 -0.84 3.32 9.42
C ARG A 83 0.44 2.78 8.80
N LEU A 84 1.45 3.63 8.56
CA LEU A 84 2.75 3.14 8.08
C LEU A 84 3.32 2.12 9.06
N SER A 85 3.30 2.45 10.36
CA SER A 85 3.79 1.60 11.44
C SER A 85 3.06 0.24 11.49
N GLU A 86 1.73 0.25 11.56
CA GLU A 86 0.91 -0.96 11.58
C GLU A 86 1.12 -1.83 10.34
N ARG A 87 1.25 -1.20 9.16
CA ARG A 87 1.50 -1.95 7.91
C ARG A 87 2.83 -2.65 7.94
N LEU A 88 3.89 -1.95 8.35
CA LEU A 88 5.22 -2.55 8.47
C LEU A 88 5.24 -3.66 9.53
N PHE A 89 4.55 -3.48 10.66
CA PHE A 89 4.41 -4.52 11.69
C PHE A 89 3.74 -5.78 11.14
N ASN A 90 2.61 -5.64 10.45
CA ASN A 90 1.90 -6.81 9.93
C ASN A 90 2.65 -7.48 8.76
N LEU A 91 3.45 -6.72 8.00
CA LEU A 91 4.16 -7.21 6.80
C LEU A 91 5.62 -7.62 7.04
N GLN A 92 6.19 -7.41 8.22
CA GLN A 92 7.62 -7.65 8.52
C GLN A 92 8.13 -9.08 8.28
N ASN A 93 7.22 -10.05 8.13
CA ASN A 93 7.54 -11.45 7.85
C ASN A 93 7.35 -11.83 6.38
N ILE A 94 6.90 -10.90 5.54
CA ILE A 94 6.75 -11.12 4.11
C ILE A 94 8.11 -11.02 3.43
N ILE A 95 8.41 -11.97 2.54
CA ILE A 95 9.65 -12.00 1.77
C ILE A 95 9.78 -10.70 0.97
N GLY A 96 10.99 -10.13 0.96
CA GLY A 96 11.32 -8.90 0.23
C GLY A 96 11.00 -7.59 0.95
N ILE A 97 10.28 -7.61 2.10
CA ILE A 97 9.96 -6.37 2.84
C ILE A 97 11.19 -5.59 3.30
N GLU A 98 12.31 -6.26 3.58
CA GLU A 98 13.55 -5.62 4.00
C GLU A 98 14.14 -4.71 2.89
N ASP A 99 14.00 -5.11 1.62
CA ASP A 99 14.43 -4.30 0.47
C ASP A 99 13.52 -3.08 0.28
N VAL A 100 12.22 -3.25 0.50
CA VAL A 100 11.24 -2.14 0.50
C VAL A 100 11.63 -1.09 1.55
N ILE A 101 11.97 -1.52 2.76
CA ILE A 101 12.40 -0.64 3.87
C ILE A 101 13.74 0.02 3.57
N LYS A 102 14.71 -0.74 3.02
CA LYS A 102 15.99 -0.18 2.58
C LYS A 102 15.80 0.94 1.57
N LYS A 103 14.94 0.74 0.56
CA LYS A 103 14.64 1.75 -0.46
C LYS A 103 13.87 2.95 0.07
N ILE A 104 13.05 2.78 1.11
CA ILE A 104 12.44 3.91 1.85
C ILE A 104 13.55 4.80 2.44
N LYS A 105 14.58 4.21 3.06
CA LYS A 105 15.72 4.96 3.62
C LYS A 105 16.55 5.65 2.55
N GLU A 106 16.62 5.07 1.35
CA GLU A 106 17.32 5.64 0.20
C GLU A 106 16.54 6.78 -0.49
N GLY A 107 15.27 6.98 -0.13
CA GLY A 107 14.45 8.11 -0.53
C GLY A 107 13.35 7.81 -1.55
N ASN A 108 13.02 6.53 -1.77
CA ASN A 108 11.97 6.11 -2.69
C ASN A 108 10.63 5.89 -1.98
N PHE A 109 10.28 6.80 -1.05
CA PHE A 109 9.20 6.55 -0.10
C PHE A 109 7.85 6.33 -0.78
N LEU A 110 7.45 7.18 -1.74
CA LEU A 110 6.10 7.09 -2.32
C LEU A 110 5.87 5.79 -3.09
N SER A 111 6.87 5.34 -3.84
CA SER A 111 6.82 4.08 -4.60
C SER A 111 6.76 2.88 -3.67
N ARG A 112 7.65 2.83 -2.66
CA ARG A 112 7.69 1.73 -1.70
C ARG A 112 6.47 1.70 -0.79
N PHE A 113 5.93 2.88 -0.45
CA PHE A 113 4.67 2.97 0.26
C PHE A 113 3.52 2.37 -0.56
N ALA A 114 3.44 2.67 -1.86
CA ALA A 114 2.45 2.08 -2.77
C ALA A 114 2.46 0.55 -2.75
N GLU A 115 3.66 -0.07 -2.74
CA GLU A 115 3.85 -1.51 -2.57
C GLU A 115 3.30 -2.01 -1.24
N ILE A 116 3.67 -1.36 -0.14
CA ILE A 116 3.17 -1.69 1.20
C ILE A 116 1.64 -1.63 1.25
N GLU A 117 1.00 -0.68 0.55
CA GLU A 117 -0.47 -0.58 0.53
C GLU A 117 -1.14 -1.76 -0.16
N VAL A 118 -0.59 -2.19 -1.29
CA VAL A 118 -1.11 -3.32 -2.07
C VAL A 118 -0.82 -4.62 -1.35
N GLY A 119 0.39 -4.79 -0.82
CA GLY A 119 0.74 -5.92 0.05
C GLY A 119 -0.16 -6.01 1.27
N THR A 120 -0.50 -4.87 1.90
CA THR A 120 -1.49 -4.81 2.99
C THR A 120 -2.85 -5.31 2.55
N HIS A 121 -3.30 -4.91 1.36
CA HIS A 121 -4.59 -5.35 0.82
C HIS A 121 -4.65 -6.87 0.66
N PHE A 122 -3.58 -7.49 0.15
CA PHE A 122 -3.47 -8.95 0.02
C PHE A 122 -3.33 -9.67 1.38
N TYR A 123 -2.44 -9.16 2.24
CA TYR A 123 -2.19 -9.73 3.57
C TYR A 123 -3.47 -9.81 4.40
N ARG A 124 -4.26 -8.73 4.41
CA ARG A 124 -5.52 -8.65 5.15
C ARG A 124 -6.54 -9.69 4.71
N ARG A 125 -6.41 -10.25 3.50
CA ARG A 125 -7.29 -11.30 2.96
C ARG A 125 -6.68 -12.70 3.08
N GLY A 126 -5.51 -12.81 3.69
CA GLY A 126 -4.78 -14.06 3.83
C GLY A 126 -4.25 -14.59 2.51
N ILE A 127 -4.03 -13.71 1.52
CA ILE A 127 -3.39 -14.08 0.25
C ILE A 127 -1.88 -14.09 0.48
N PRO A 128 -1.19 -15.23 0.31
CA PRO A 128 0.27 -15.29 0.36
C PRO A 128 0.88 -14.57 -0.84
N PHE A 129 1.88 -13.75 -0.58
CA PHE A 129 2.60 -12.98 -1.60
C PHE A 129 4.02 -12.67 -1.14
N GLU A 130 4.82 -12.17 -2.06
CA GLU A 130 6.20 -11.73 -1.82
C GLU A 130 6.43 -10.40 -2.55
N PHE A 131 7.25 -9.52 -1.96
CA PHE A 131 7.78 -8.36 -2.65
C PHE A 131 8.96 -8.79 -3.51
N ILE A 132 8.97 -8.38 -4.77
CA ILE A 132 10.04 -8.73 -5.70
C ILE A 132 11.22 -7.78 -5.50
N ILE A 133 12.42 -8.35 -5.43
CA ILE A 133 13.67 -7.59 -5.46
C ILE A 133 14.04 -7.42 -6.92
N PRO A 134 14.12 -6.18 -7.44
CA PRO A 134 14.46 -5.94 -8.84
C PRO A 134 15.80 -6.56 -9.22
N SER A 135 15.79 -7.26 -10.33
CA SER A 135 16.96 -7.90 -10.95
C SER A 135 17.65 -7.00 -11.98
N GLY A 136 16.95 -5.96 -12.46
CA GLY A 136 17.38 -5.13 -13.60
C GLY A 136 17.00 -5.73 -14.95
N GLU A 137 16.37 -6.90 -14.96
CA GLU A 137 15.94 -7.60 -16.17
C GLU A 137 14.48 -7.30 -16.51
N LYS A 138 14.23 -6.99 -17.79
CA LYS A 138 12.89 -6.75 -18.31
C LYS A 138 11.99 -7.98 -18.10
N GLU A 139 10.72 -7.75 -17.77
CA GLU A 139 9.70 -8.79 -17.52
C GLU A 139 9.93 -9.62 -16.23
N LYS A 140 10.89 -9.22 -15.39
CA LYS A 140 11.14 -9.80 -14.06
C LYS A 140 11.06 -8.78 -12.91
N ASP A 141 11.00 -7.50 -13.24
CA ASP A 141 11.03 -6.38 -12.29
C ASP A 141 9.64 -5.77 -12.06
N PHE A 142 8.64 -6.63 -11.84
CA PHE A 142 7.35 -6.21 -11.31
C PHE A 142 7.39 -6.17 -9.78
N ASP A 143 6.40 -5.57 -9.12
CA ASP A 143 6.52 -5.20 -7.71
C ASP A 143 6.20 -6.36 -6.72
N ILE A 144 5.18 -7.16 -7.00
CA ILE A 144 4.68 -8.22 -6.10
C ILE A 144 4.38 -9.49 -6.89
N VAL A 145 4.64 -10.66 -6.30
CA VAL A 145 4.07 -11.94 -6.77
C VAL A 145 3.10 -12.51 -5.73
N ILE A 146 1.88 -12.82 -6.15
CA ILE A 146 0.94 -13.63 -5.37
C ILE A 146 1.29 -15.10 -5.59
N ASN A 147 1.49 -15.84 -4.49
CA ASN A 147 1.86 -17.25 -4.50
C ASN A 147 0.72 -18.07 -3.89
N TYR A 148 -0.39 -18.25 -4.62
CA TYR A 148 -1.58 -18.94 -4.13
C TYR A 148 -2.12 -19.93 -5.16
N ASN A 149 -1.71 -21.21 -5.10
CA ASN A 149 -1.97 -22.28 -6.07
C ASN A 149 -1.42 -22.00 -7.49
N THR A 150 -1.66 -20.81 -8.04
CA THR A 150 -1.07 -20.25 -9.24
C THR A 150 -0.35 -18.95 -8.89
N LYS A 151 0.75 -18.65 -9.59
CA LYS A 151 1.47 -17.39 -9.44
C LYS A 151 0.76 -16.29 -10.24
N ILE A 152 0.45 -15.18 -9.59
CA ILE A 152 -0.03 -13.97 -10.27
C ILE A 152 0.94 -12.83 -10.01
N ASN A 153 1.49 -12.25 -11.08
CA ASN A 153 2.37 -11.10 -10.96
C ASN A 153 1.54 -9.84 -10.74
N CYS A 154 2.03 -8.88 -9.97
CA CYS A 154 1.38 -7.61 -9.73
C CYS A 154 2.33 -6.43 -9.94
N GLU A 155 1.94 -5.55 -10.87
CA GLU A 155 2.60 -4.26 -11.11
C GLU A 155 1.79 -3.13 -10.50
N ILE A 156 2.45 -2.21 -9.80
CA ILE A 156 1.82 -1.14 -9.05
C ILE A 156 2.16 0.21 -9.66
N LYS A 157 1.13 0.93 -10.09
CA LYS A 157 1.23 2.30 -10.55
C LYS A 157 0.54 3.26 -9.59
N HIS A 158 1.10 4.45 -9.50
CA HIS A 158 0.52 5.56 -8.78
C HIS A 158 0.27 6.70 -9.77
N LYS A 159 -0.95 7.24 -9.79
CA LYS A 159 -1.23 8.52 -10.43
C LYS A 159 -1.19 9.66 -9.45
N ILE A 160 -0.50 10.71 -9.84
CA ILE A 160 -0.41 11.97 -9.11
C ILE A 160 -1.77 12.68 -9.21
N GLU A 161 -2.22 13.28 -8.12
CA GLU A 161 -3.52 13.96 -8.02
C GLU A 161 -3.73 15.05 -9.07
N SER A 162 -2.67 15.69 -9.56
CA SER A 162 -2.73 16.72 -10.61
C SER A 162 -3.03 16.19 -12.01
N THR A 163 -3.12 14.86 -12.20
CA THR A 163 -3.39 14.28 -13.52
C THR A 163 -4.89 14.33 -13.83
N GLU A 164 -5.26 14.99 -14.92
CA GLU A 164 -6.65 14.99 -15.41
C GLU A 164 -7.10 13.59 -15.84
N LEU A 165 -8.32 13.22 -15.45
CA LEU A 165 -8.94 11.97 -15.87
C LEU A 165 -9.25 12.03 -17.36
N SER A 166 -8.62 11.13 -18.13
CA SER A 166 -9.05 10.86 -19.50
C SER A 166 -8.79 9.40 -19.85
N ARG A 167 -9.54 8.89 -20.84
CA ARG A 167 -9.31 7.56 -21.42
C ARG A 167 -7.85 7.41 -21.90
N LYS A 168 -7.29 8.45 -22.53
CA LYS A 168 -5.90 8.46 -23.01
C LYS A 168 -4.91 8.29 -21.85
N THR A 169 -5.11 9.03 -20.75
CA THR A 169 -4.27 8.94 -19.56
C THR A 169 -4.32 7.54 -18.93
N LEU A 170 -5.52 6.97 -18.77
CA LEU A 170 -5.69 5.64 -18.19
C LEU A 170 -5.03 4.57 -19.08
N MET A 171 -5.29 4.59 -20.39
CA MET A 171 -4.69 3.66 -21.35
C MET A 171 -3.16 3.73 -21.39
N ALA A 172 -2.59 4.94 -21.36
CA ALA A 172 -1.13 5.10 -21.31
C ALA A 172 -0.51 4.48 -20.05
N THR A 173 -1.24 4.48 -18.94
CA THR A 173 -0.81 3.91 -17.66
C THR A 173 -0.84 2.40 -17.70
N LEU A 174 -1.95 1.84 -18.16
CA LEU A 174 -2.11 0.41 -18.34
C LEU A 174 -1.07 -0.16 -19.30
N LYS A 175 -0.79 0.56 -20.40
CA LYS A 175 0.26 0.19 -21.35
C LYS A 175 1.64 0.17 -20.70
N LYS A 176 2.01 1.19 -19.93
CA LYS A 176 3.29 1.23 -19.21
C LYS A 176 3.41 0.14 -18.15
N ALA A 177 2.32 -0.18 -17.45
CA ALA A 177 2.33 -1.23 -16.43
C ALA A 177 2.56 -2.61 -17.06
N LYS A 178 1.84 -2.94 -18.15
CA LYS A 178 1.98 -4.25 -18.79
C LYS A 178 3.37 -4.50 -19.39
N GLU A 179 4.13 -3.46 -19.75
CA GLU A 179 5.46 -3.60 -20.34
C GLU A 179 6.50 -4.23 -19.40
N GLN A 180 6.25 -4.21 -18.08
CA GLN A 180 7.09 -4.82 -17.06
C GLN A 180 6.70 -6.28 -16.74
N MET A 181 5.63 -6.79 -17.34
CA MET A 181 5.00 -8.05 -16.95
C MET A 181 5.28 -9.16 -17.96
N PRO A 182 5.59 -10.39 -17.51
CA PRO A 182 5.83 -11.52 -18.41
C PRO A 182 4.51 -11.99 -19.03
N LYS A 183 4.48 -12.08 -20.35
CA LYS A 183 3.25 -12.36 -21.13
C LYS A 183 2.67 -13.77 -20.95
N ASN A 184 3.45 -14.70 -20.42
CA ASN A 184 3.05 -16.10 -20.28
C ASN A 184 2.47 -16.42 -18.89
N ASN A 185 2.43 -15.44 -17.98
CA ASN A 185 1.93 -15.62 -16.62
C ASN A 185 0.76 -14.66 -16.35
N PRO A 186 -0.27 -15.11 -15.60
CA PRO A 186 -1.38 -14.26 -15.24
C PRO A 186 -0.89 -13.09 -14.38
N SER A 187 -1.45 -11.91 -14.65
CA SER A 187 -0.93 -10.65 -14.15
C SER A 187 -2.07 -9.71 -13.75
N ILE A 188 -1.87 -8.95 -12.68
CA ILE A 188 -2.78 -7.89 -12.22
C ILE A 188 -2.04 -6.56 -12.24
N ILE A 189 -2.73 -5.50 -12.64
CA ILE A 189 -2.20 -4.13 -12.51
C ILE A 189 -2.92 -3.45 -11.36
N SER A 190 -2.21 -2.97 -10.34
CA SER A 190 -2.77 -2.11 -9.30
C SER A 190 -2.53 -0.64 -9.60
N ILE A 191 -3.57 0.19 -9.56
CA ILE A 191 -3.46 1.62 -9.86
C ILE A 191 -4.06 2.45 -8.73
N LYS A 192 -3.25 3.32 -8.11
CA LYS A 192 -3.81 4.42 -7.30
C LYS A 192 -4.40 5.47 -8.22
N ILE A 193 -5.67 5.78 -8.03
CA ILE A 193 -6.37 6.90 -8.68
C ILE A 193 -6.65 8.01 -7.66
N PRO A 194 -6.68 9.28 -8.09
CA PRO A 194 -7.11 10.38 -7.23
C PRO A 194 -8.55 10.21 -6.73
N GLU A 195 -8.84 10.66 -5.51
CA GLU A 195 -10.21 10.65 -4.96
C GLU A 195 -11.17 11.44 -5.86
N SER A 196 -10.71 12.58 -6.38
CA SER A 196 -11.47 13.47 -7.25
C SER A 196 -12.01 12.79 -8.50
N TRP A 197 -11.28 11.82 -9.06
CA TRP A 197 -11.76 11.04 -10.19
C TRP A 197 -13.06 10.30 -9.82
N THR A 198 -13.12 9.73 -8.62
CA THR A 198 -14.26 8.92 -8.16
C THR A 198 -15.52 9.72 -7.89
N LEU A 199 -15.41 11.06 -7.87
CA LEU A 199 -16.52 11.98 -7.67
C LEU A 199 -17.09 12.53 -8.99
N GLN A 200 -16.43 12.27 -10.12
CA GLN A 200 -16.90 12.72 -11.44
C GLN A 200 -18.06 11.85 -11.93
N LYS A 201 -19.09 12.46 -12.52
CA LYS A 201 -20.28 11.74 -13.00
C LYS A 201 -19.92 10.77 -14.13
N GLU A 202 -18.96 11.15 -14.95
CA GLU A 202 -18.54 10.46 -16.17
C GLU A 202 -17.49 9.37 -15.90
N ILE A 203 -16.99 9.21 -14.67
CA ILE A 203 -15.90 8.28 -14.36
C ILE A 203 -16.24 6.85 -14.80
N SER A 204 -17.47 6.40 -14.53
CA SER A 204 -17.91 5.04 -14.85
C SER A 204 -17.82 4.79 -16.35
N GLU A 205 -18.25 5.73 -17.18
CA GLU A 205 -18.15 5.57 -18.64
C GLU A 205 -16.70 5.58 -19.13
N ILE A 206 -15.87 6.51 -18.62
CA ILE A 206 -14.46 6.61 -19.02
C ILE A 206 -13.72 5.32 -18.65
N PHE A 207 -13.95 4.80 -17.44
CA PHE A 207 -13.33 3.57 -16.96
C PHE A 207 -13.82 2.36 -17.74
N LEU A 208 -15.13 2.18 -17.89
CA LEU A 208 -15.70 1.03 -18.60
C LEU A 208 -15.22 0.98 -20.06
N LYS A 209 -15.23 2.13 -20.76
CA LYS A 209 -14.72 2.22 -22.14
C LYS A 209 -13.23 1.88 -22.20
N ALA A 210 -12.40 2.51 -21.36
CA ALA A 210 -10.96 2.24 -21.34
C ALA A 210 -10.61 0.79 -20.98
N LEU A 211 -11.30 0.20 -20.01
CA LEU A 211 -11.08 -1.19 -19.58
C LEU A 211 -11.54 -2.17 -20.64
N SER A 212 -12.70 -1.94 -21.27
CA SER A 212 -13.19 -2.77 -22.37
C SER A 212 -12.21 -2.78 -23.55
N ASP A 213 -11.72 -1.60 -23.96
CA ASP A 213 -10.70 -1.48 -25.01
C ASP A 213 -9.39 -2.16 -24.63
N PHE A 214 -9.00 -2.06 -23.35
CA PHE A 214 -7.78 -2.69 -22.87
C PHE A 214 -7.89 -4.21 -22.83
N PHE A 215 -8.98 -4.75 -22.28
CA PHE A 215 -9.17 -6.20 -22.15
C PHE A 215 -9.50 -6.90 -23.47
N SER A 216 -10.14 -6.21 -24.42
CA SER A 216 -10.42 -6.77 -25.76
C SER A 216 -9.19 -6.90 -26.65
N ASN A 217 -8.09 -6.23 -26.31
CA ASN A 217 -6.85 -6.33 -27.08
C ASN A 217 -6.10 -7.63 -26.71
N SER A 218 -5.98 -8.54 -27.67
CA SER A 218 -5.33 -9.85 -27.47
C SER A 218 -3.88 -9.79 -26.98
N ASN A 219 -3.18 -8.66 -27.18
CA ASN A 219 -1.85 -8.45 -26.61
C ASN A 219 -1.85 -8.26 -25.08
N ASN A 220 -3.02 -8.24 -24.46
CA ASN A 220 -3.23 -8.06 -23.02
C ASN A 220 -3.90 -9.31 -22.39
N ASP A 221 -3.98 -10.42 -23.13
CA ASP A 221 -4.68 -11.65 -22.70
C ASP A 221 -4.11 -12.26 -21.40
N TYR A 222 -2.92 -11.87 -20.95
CA TYR A 222 -2.33 -12.32 -19.68
C TYR A 222 -2.64 -11.39 -18.49
N ILE A 223 -3.26 -10.23 -18.73
CA ILE A 223 -3.77 -9.37 -17.67
C ILE A 223 -5.15 -9.89 -17.24
N VAL A 224 -5.20 -10.53 -16.08
CA VAL A 224 -6.41 -11.17 -15.54
C VAL A 224 -7.27 -10.22 -14.69
N GLY A 225 -6.73 -9.06 -14.31
CA GLY A 225 -7.51 -8.03 -13.64
C GLY A 225 -6.76 -6.71 -13.42
N ILE A 226 -7.52 -5.67 -13.09
CA ILE A 226 -6.99 -4.34 -12.73
C ILE A 226 -7.59 -3.94 -11.38
N LEU A 227 -6.72 -3.73 -10.38
CA LEU A 227 -7.09 -3.33 -9.03
C LEU A 227 -6.94 -1.81 -8.87
N PHE A 228 -8.06 -1.09 -8.94
CA PHE A 228 -8.09 0.32 -8.59
C PHE A 228 -8.09 0.52 -7.09
N ARG A 229 -7.37 1.55 -6.63
CA ARG A 229 -7.34 1.94 -5.22
C ARG A 229 -7.30 3.45 -5.06
N TRP A 230 -7.94 3.98 -4.02
CA TRP A 230 -7.94 5.41 -3.73
C TRP A 230 -8.14 5.66 -2.24
N GLU A 231 -7.70 6.83 -1.81
CA GLU A 231 -8.03 7.37 -0.50
C GLU A 231 -9.42 8.02 -0.60
N SER A 232 -10.28 7.76 0.38
CA SER A 232 -11.55 8.45 0.51
C SER A 232 -11.64 9.12 1.86
N ARG A 233 -11.90 10.42 1.88
CA ARG A 233 -11.98 11.20 3.13
C ARG A 233 -13.34 10.99 3.79
N SER A 234 -13.34 10.96 5.12
CA SER A 234 -14.59 10.99 5.88
C SER A 234 -15.24 12.36 5.74
N LEU A 235 -16.55 12.38 5.46
CA LEU A 235 -17.35 13.61 5.44
C LEU A 235 -17.54 14.21 6.84
N PHE A 236 -17.42 13.39 7.88
CA PHE A 236 -17.68 13.78 9.28
C PHE A 236 -16.42 14.10 10.07
N ASN A 237 -15.26 13.62 9.63
CA ASN A 237 -13.98 13.86 10.29
C ASN A 237 -12.89 14.05 9.24
N SER A 238 -12.52 15.29 8.96
CA SER A 238 -11.53 15.65 7.94
C SER A 238 -10.13 15.07 8.18
N GLY A 239 -9.85 14.57 9.39
CA GLY A 239 -8.64 13.84 9.74
C GLY A 239 -8.63 12.37 9.32
N LEU A 240 -9.81 11.77 9.09
CA LEU A 240 -9.95 10.35 8.79
C LEU A 240 -10.06 10.11 7.28
N PHE A 241 -9.31 9.12 6.81
CA PHE A 241 -9.38 8.62 5.45
C PHE A 241 -9.40 7.09 5.43
N PHE A 242 -10.02 6.56 4.38
CA PHE A 242 -10.21 5.13 4.18
C PHE A 242 -9.62 4.74 2.83
N TRP A 243 -9.01 3.55 2.78
CA TRP A 243 -8.56 2.98 1.53
C TRP A 243 -9.71 2.20 0.90
N LYS A 244 -10.12 2.62 -0.29
CA LYS A 244 -11.09 1.91 -1.11
C LYS A 244 -10.36 1.19 -2.23
N TYR A 245 -10.93 0.06 -2.61
CA TYR A 245 -10.39 -0.82 -3.64
C TYR A 245 -11.53 -1.29 -4.54
N LYS A 246 -11.26 -1.44 -5.83
CA LYS A 246 -12.19 -2.01 -6.80
C LYS A 246 -11.41 -2.85 -7.81
N LEU A 247 -11.67 -4.15 -7.85
CA LEU A 247 -11.08 -5.05 -8.84
C LEU A 247 -12.00 -5.16 -10.06
N GLU A 248 -11.42 -4.95 -11.24
CA GLU A 248 -12.07 -5.20 -12.52
C GLU A 248 -11.43 -6.46 -13.12
N LYS A 249 -12.23 -7.52 -13.28
CA LYS A 249 -11.77 -8.85 -13.70
C LYS A 249 -11.82 -8.98 -15.22
N ASN A 250 -10.77 -9.53 -15.83
CA ASN A 250 -10.76 -9.85 -17.25
C ASN A 250 -11.14 -11.32 -17.46
N THR A 251 -12.44 -11.61 -17.43
CA THR A 251 -12.94 -12.98 -17.62
C THR A 251 -12.71 -13.53 -19.03
N ASN A 252 -12.34 -12.67 -19.99
CA ASN A 252 -12.02 -13.06 -21.37
C ASN A 252 -10.54 -13.40 -21.57
N SER A 253 -9.71 -13.23 -20.54
CA SER A 253 -8.29 -13.61 -20.59
C SER A 253 -8.15 -15.11 -20.86
N LYS A 254 -7.22 -15.48 -21.74
CA LYS A 254 -6.87 -16.90 -22.01
C LYS A 254 -6.30 -17.63 -20.80
N LEU A 255 -5.75 -16.88 -19.84
CA LEU A 255 -5.21 -17.42 -18.59
C LEU A 255 -6.26 -17.43 -17.47
N TYR A 256 -7.48 -16.94 -17.73
CA TYR A 256 -8.56 -16.96 -16.76
C TYR A 256 -9.08 -18.39 -16.59
N ASN A 257 -8.84 -18.96 -15.41
CA ASN A 257 -9.30 -20.29 -15.01
C ASN A 257 -9.89 -20.23 -13.59
N LYS A 258 -10.34 -21.38 -13.08
CA LYS A 258 -10.97 -21.48 -11.75
C LYS A 258 -10.03 -21.03 -10.62
N ASP A 259 -8.74 -21.31 -10.70
CA ASP A 259 -7.78 -20.89 -9.68
C ASP A 259 -7.59 -19.37 -9.69
N ILE A 260 -7.47 -18.77 -10.88
CA ILE A 260 -7.42 -17.32 -11.04
C ILE A 260 -8.70 -16.68 -10.51
N GLN A 261 -9.86 -17.21 -10.87
CA GLN A 261 -11.14 -16.72 -10.35
C GLN A 261 -11.17 -16.74 -8.82
N ASN A 262 -10.77 -17.84 -8.18
CA ASN A 262 -10.74 -17.97 -6.73
C ASN A 262 -9.82 -16.92 -6.09
N ILE A 263 -8.64 -16.65 -6.68
CA ILE A 263 -7.72 -15.62 -6.19
C ILE A 263 -8.34 -14.22 -6.32
N LEU A 264 -8.92 -13.90 -7.48
CA LEU A 264 -9.54 -12.60 -7.74
C LEU A 264 -10.76 -12.37 -6.83
N GLU A 265 -11.58 -13.38 -6.59
CA GLU A 265 -12.67 -13.33 -5.60
C GLU A 265 -12.14 -13.12 -4.18
N ARG A 266 -10.99 -13.74 -3.84
CA ARG A 266 -10.35 -13.52 -2.55
C ARG A 266 -9.80 -12.11 -2.40
N ILE A 267 -9.32 -11.48 -3.47
CA ILE A 267 -8.89 -10.07 -3.50
C ILE A 267 -10.08 -9.14 -3.21
N ASP A 268 -11.28 -9.47 -3.67
CA ASP A 268 -12.49 -8.68 -3.36
C ASP A 268 -13.10 -8.97 -1.99
N ALA A 269 -12.72 -10.08 -1.35
CA ALA A 269 -13.30 -10.52 -0.08
C ALA A 269 -13.06 -9.53 1.08
N PRO A 270 -13.88 -9.59 2.14
CA PRO A 270 -13.63 -8.84 3.37
C PRO A 270 -12.25 -9.13 3.99
N ALA A 271 -11.65 -8.12 4.62
CA ALA A 271 -10.42 -8.27 5.38
C ALA A 271 -10.66 -9.12 6.65
N THR A 272 -9.73 -10.01 6.97
CA THR A 272 -9.83 -10.99 8.07
C THR A 272 -8.59 -11.03 8.98
N LYS A 273 -7.42 -10.56 8.53
CA LYS A 273 -6.17 -10.56 9.32
C LYS A 273 -5.62 -9.15 9.49
N TRP A 274 -5.52 -8.66 10.72
CA TRP A 274 -4.79 -7.43 11.03
C TRP A 274 -4.58 -7.30 12.53
N ILE A 275 -3.40 -6.83 12.94
CA ILE A 275 -3.16 -6.33 14.30
C ILE A 275 -3.19 -4.80 14.22
N ASP A 276 -4.17 -4.19 14.91
CA ASP A 276 -4.28 -2.73 15.07
C ASP A 276 -3.55 -2.30 16.34
N PHE A 277 -2.75 -1.24 16.26
CA PHE A 277 -2.02 -0.74 17.44
C PHE A 277 -2.99 -0.15 18.46
N LYS A 278 -4.17 0.30 18.02
CA LYS A 278 -5.26 0.72 18.92
C LYS A 278 -5.70 -0.43 19.82
N ASP A 279 -5.90 -1.62 19.25
CA ASP A 279 -6.35 -2.78 20.01
C ASP A 279 -5.28 -3.23 21.03
N VAL A 280 -3.99 -3.07 20.71
CA VAL A 280 -2.87 -3.30 21.65
C VAL A 280 -2.91 -2.30 22.80
N VAL A 281 -2.98 -1.00 22.49
CA VAL A 281 -3.02 0.08 23.48
C VAL A 281 -4.27 -0.02 24.38
N GLU A 282 -5.38 -0.50 23.84
CA GLU A 282 -6.63 -0.69 24.57
C GLU A 282 -6.71 -2.04 25.31
N GLY A 283 -5.70 -2.90 25.17
CA GLY A 283 -5.64 -4.20 25.83
C GLY A 283 -6.67 -5.21 25.32
N ARG A 284 -7.13 -5.06 24.06
CA ARG A 284 -8.11 -5.95 23.45
C ARG A 284 -7.50 -7.20 22.83
N ILE A 285 -6.20 -7.17 22.55
CA ILE A 285 -5.42 -8.28 21.96
C ILE A 285 -4.08 -8.44 22.64
#